data_AF-A0A950E856-F1
#
_entry.id   AF-A0A950E856-F1
#
_cell.length_a   1.000
_cell.length_b   1.000
_cell.length_c   1.000
_cell.angle_alpha   90.00
_cell.angle_beta   90.00
_cell.angle_gamma   90.00
#
_symmetry.space_group_name_H-M   'P 1'
#
loop_
_entity.id
_entity.type
_entity.pdbx_description
1 polymer ?
#
loop_
_entity_poly.entity_id
_entity_poly.type
_entity_poly.pdbx_seq_one_letter_code
_entity_poly.pdbx_strand_id
1 'polypeptide(L)'
;MATVKETRQTTVEPAKWSFSADGKPMTIDEFLDTYRKDGIFYEGKEQWLKGVTKVTWENFFLICTEELDDISQRAAKMLIVYCLDIIEDVASRIRGPVSAAKLTEAMKKEFEEQYDNQIYQFQWAMRNEAVREAVTNAVINRWGK
;
A
#
# COMPACT_ATOMS: atom_id res chain seq x y z
N MET A 1 33.59 24.59 14.50
CA MET A 1 32.93 24.53 13.17
C MET A 1 32.70 23.07 12.85
N ALA A 2 31.45 22.61 12.98
CA ALA A 2 31.07 21.23 12.74
C ALA A 2 30.46 21.13 11.34
N THR A 3 31.09 20.36 10.45
CA THR A 3 30.50 20.00 9.15
C THR A 3 30.10 18.54 9.25
N VAL A 4 28.87 18.31 9.73
CA VAL A 4 28.25 16.98 9.68
C VAL A 4 27.80 16.78 8.24
N LYS A 5 28.53 15.93 7.50
CA LYS A 5 28.06 15.40 6.23
C LYS A 5 26.89 14.46 6.53
N GLU A 6 25.67 14.93 6.28
CA GLU A 6 24.49 14.07 6.19
C GLU A 6 24.74 13.03 5.10
N THR A 7 25.08 11.83 5.55
CA THR A 7 25.05 10.66 4.71
C THR A 7 23.59 10.31 4.59
N ARG A 8 22.97 10.66 3.45
CA ARG A 8 21.68 10.08 3.03
C ARG A 8 21.88 8.57 2.95
N GLN A 9 21.62 7.90 4.06
CA GLN A 9 21.31 6.48 4.05
C GLN A 9 19.95 6.37 3.38
N THR A 10 19.97 6.22 2.06
CA THR A 10 18.87 5.61 1.35
C THR A 10 18.88 4.16 1.83
N THR A 11 18.12 3.87 2.88
CA THR A 11 17.83 2.51 3.33
C THR A 11 17.04 1.87 2.21
N VAL A 12 17.74 1.31 1.21
CA VAL A 12 17.16 0.34 0.31
C VAL A 12 17.03 -0.93 1.15
N GLU A 13 15.98 -0.99 1.96
CA GLU A 13 15.55 -2.27 2.50
C GLU A 13 15.40 -3.22 1.30
N PRO A 14 15.97 -4.44 1.34
CA PRO A 14 15.71 -5.41 0.29
C PRO A 14 14.20 -5.54 0.18
N ALA A 15 13.65 -5.10 -0.95
CA ALA A 15 12.23 -4.82 -1.08
C ALA A 15 11.43 -6.07 -0.70
N LYS A 16 10.87 -6.02 0.52
CA LYS A 16 10.04 -7.06 1.14
C LYS A 16 8.87 -7.48 0.23
N TRP A 17 8.54 -6.60 -0.70
CA TRP A 17 7.46 -6.70 -1.65
C TRP A 17 7.98 -6.50 -3.07
N SER A 18 7.47 -7.32 -4.00
CA SER A 18 7.65 -7.16 -5.44
C SER A 18 6.30 -6.86 -6.08
N PHE A 19 6.23 -5.81 -6.89
CA PHE A 19 4.98 -5.33 -7.48
C PHE A 19 4.75 -5.77 -8.94
N SER A 20 5.69 -6.56 -9.49
CA SER A 20 5.61 -7.06 -10.87
C SER A 20 4.59 -8.19 -11.04
N ALA A 21 3.95 -8.25 -12.21
CA ALA A 21 3.22 -9.44 -12.65
C ALA A 21 4.14 -10.58 -13.14
N ASP A 22 5.27 -10.25 -13.77
CA ASP A 22 6.08 -11.21 -14.55
C ASP A 22 7.24 -11.86 -13.77
N GLY A 23 7.20 -11.84 -12.44
CA GLY A 23 8.22 -12.45 -11.58
C GLY A 23 9.59 -11.76 -11.53
N LYS A 24 9.77 -10.65 -12.26
CA LYS A 24 10.97 -9.79 -12.14
C LYS A 24 10.75 -8.76 -11.02
N PRO A 25 11.56 -8.74 -9.94
CA PRO A 25 11.37 -7.80 -8.84
C PRO A 25 11.22 -6.36 -9.33
N MET A 26 10.09 -5.74 -8.98
CA MET A 26 9.78 -4.35 -9.30
C MET A 26 9.43 -3.61 -8.02
N THR A 27 9.98 -2.41 -7.85
CA THR A 27 9.68 -1.54 -6.72
C THR A 27 8.34 -0.84 -6.88
N ILE A 28 7.78 -0.32 -5.78
CA ILE A 28 6.52 0.44 -5.81
C ILE A 28 6.63 1.69 -6.69
N ASP A 29 7.80 2.35 -6.69
CA ASP A 29 8.04 3.56 -7.46
C ASP A 29 8.07 3.25 -8.96
N GLU A 30 8.76 2.18 -9.37
CA GLU A 30 8.78 1.72 -10.77
C GLU A 30 7.39 1.29 -11.26
N PHE A 31 6.61 0.62 -10.40
CA PHE A 31 5.23 0.24 -10.70
C PHE A 31 4.35 1.47 -10.90
N LEU A 32 4.37 2.42 -9.97
CA LEU A 32 3.54 3.62 -10.07
C LEU A 32 3.93 4.54 -11.25
N ASP A 33 5.19 4.48 -11.68
CA ASP A 33 5.65 5.27 -12.83
C ASP A 33 5.04 4.79 -14.17
N THR A 34 4.51 3.56 -14.25
CA THR A 34 3.73 3.11 -15.43
C THR A 34 2.38 3.83 -15.48
N TYR A 35 1.64 3.82 -14.39
CA TYR A 35 0.36 4.52 -14.24
C TYR A 35 0.47 6.03 -14.41
N ARG A 36 1.60 6.61 -13.98
CA ARG A 36 1.89 8.02 -14.21
C ARG A 36 2.01 8.33 -15.71
N LYS A 37 2.69 7.50 -16.48
CA LYS A 37 2.85 7.70 -17.94
C LYS A 37 1.51 7.61 -18.68
N ASP A 38 0.58 6.85 -18.12
CA ASP A 38 -0.78 6.70 -18.65
C ASP A 38 -1.71 7.86 -18.25
N GLY A 39 -1.22 8.83 -17.46
CA GLY A 39 -1.99 10.01 -17.06
C GLY A 39 -3.08 9.72 -16.04
N ILE A 40 -2.98 8.61 -15.29
CA ILE A 40 -4.02 8.12 -14.38
C ILE A 40 -4.03 8.91 -13.06
N PHE A 41 -2.92 9.51 -12.66
CA PHE A 41 -2.82 10.22 -11.38
C PHE A 41 -3.09 11.71 -11.49
N TYR A 42 -3.69 12.26 -10.43
CA TYR A 42 -3.80 13.69 -10.24
C TYR A 42 -2.42 14.37 -10.14
N GLU A 43 -2.18 15.39 -10.98
CA GLU A 43 -0.90 16.12 -11.06
C GLU A 43 -0.89 17.50 -10.35
N GLY A 44 -2.00 17.91 -9.74
CA GLY A 44 -2.09 19.21 -9.07
C GLY A 44 -1.40 19.26 -7.70
N LYS A 45 -1.54 20.39 -7.00
CA LYS A 45 -0.91 20.60 -5.68
C LYS A 45 -1.68 19.87 -4.57
N GLU A 46 -1.01 18.93 -3.92
CA GLU A 46 -1.53 18.11 -2.82
C GLU A 46 -1.55 18.85 -1.46
N GLN A 47 -2.27 19.96 -1.34
CA GLN A 47 -2.30 20.74 -0.08
C GLN A 47 -2.79 19.91 1.11
N TRP A 48 -3.69 18.95 0.87
CA TRP A 48 -4.23 18.04 1.88
C TRP A 48 -3.21 17.02 2.39
N LEU A 49 -2.11 16.76 1.65
CA LEU A 49 -1.02 15.86 2.08
C LEU A 49 0.15 16.60 2.74
N LYS A 50 0.02 17.90 3.00
CA LYS A 50 1.09 18.69 3.62
C LYS A 50 1.31 18.22 5.06
N GLY A 51 2.53 17.76 5.35
CA GLY A 51 2.88 17.21 6.66
C GLY A 51 2.43 15.77 6.89
N VAL A 52 1.72 15.16 5.94
CA VAL A 52 1.28 13.76 6.02
C VAL A 52 2.39 12.86 5.47
N THR A 53 2.96 12.04 6.33
CA THR A 53 4.07 11.13 6.00
C THR A 53 3.67 9.66 5.91
N LYS A 54 2.56 9.27 6.57
CA LYS A 54 1.98 7.93 6.52
C LYS A 54 0.46 7.96 6.62
N VAL A 55 -0.19 6.93 6.10
CA VAL A 55 -1.62 6.68 6.33
C VAL A 55 -1.79 6.11 7.72
N THR A 56 -2.87 6.52 8.37
CA THR A 56 -3.34 6.10 9.67
C THR A 56 -4.85 5.96 9.58
N TRP A 57 -5.45 5.33 10.58
CA TRP A 57 -6.91 5.19 10.61
C TRP A 57 -7.60 6.56 10.57
N GLU A 58 -7.06 7.56 11.29
CA GLU A 58 -7.64 8.90 11.44
C GLU A 58 -7.56 9.76 10.16
N ASN A 59 -6.51 9.57 9.36
CA ASN A 59 -6.28 10.37 8.15
C ASN A 59 -6.58 9.62 6.84
N PHE A 60 -7.11 8.39 6.91
CA PHE A 60 -7.36 7.56 5.73
C PHE A 60 -8.20 8.27 4.67
N PHE A 61 -9.37 8.80 5.06
CA PHE A 61 -10.30 9.46 4.11
C PHE A 61 -9.81 10.82 3.62
N LEU A 62 -8.79 11.42 4.25
CA LEU A 62 -8.09 12.58 3.71
C LEU A 62 -7.25 12.20 2.47
N ILE A 63 -6.78 10.95 2.42
CA ILE A 63 -5.86 10.44 1.40
C ILE A 63 -6.61 9.63 0.33
N CYS A 64 -7.62 8.85 0.74
CA CYS A 64 -8.45 8.01 -0.12
C CYS A 64 -9.91 8.49 -0.05
N THR A 65 -10.23 9.48 -0.88
CA THR A 65 -11.57 10.10 -0.95
C THR A 65 -12.58 9.16 -1.62
N GLU A 66 -13.87 9.50 -1.55
CA GLU A 66 -14.93 8.65 -2.11
C GLU A 66 -14.91 8.51 -3.63
N GLU A 67 -14.47 9.56 -4.33
CA GLU A 67 -14.47 9.60 -5.78
C GLU A 67 -13.31 8.81 -6.39
N LEU A 68 -12.22 8.53 -5.64
CA LEU A 68 -11.04 7.73 -6.02
C LEU A 68 -10.29 8.16 -7.30
N ASP A 69 -10.87 9.03 -8.13
CA ASP A 69 -10.39 9.50 -9.42
C ASP A 69 -9.32 10.61 -9.27
N ASP A 70 -9.23 11.25 -8.11
CA ASP A 70 -8.29 12.34 -7.81
C ASP A 70 -7.05 11.90 -7.00
N ILE A 71 -6.76 10.59 -6.96
CA ILE A 71 -5.63 10.09 -6.19
C ILE A 71 -4.33 10.46 -6.93
N SER A 72 -3.43 11.12 -6.22
CA SER A 72 -2.08 11.40 -6.70
C SER A 72 -1.18 10.18 -6.59
N GLN A 73 -0.08 10.15 -7.34
CA GLN A 73 0.92 9.06 -7.25
C GLN A 73 1.44 8.88 -5.81
N ARG A 74 1.65 9.98 -5.09
CA ARG A 74 2.11 9.95 -3.70
C ARG A 74 1.05 9.38 -2.77
N ALA A 75 -0.21 9.79 -2.91
CA ALA A 75 -1.32 9.21 -2.14
C ALA A 75 -1.45 7.71 -2.42
N ALA A 76 -1.38 7.29 -3.69
CA ALA A 76 -1.41 5.89 -4.08
C ALA A 76 -0.27 5.10 -3.41
N LYS A 77 0.96 5.62 -3.43
CA LYS A 77 2.10 5.01 -2.74
C LYS A 77 1.83 4.81 -1.25
N MET A 78 1.30 5.83 -0.58
CA MET A 78 0.97 5.78 0.85
C MET A 78 -0.13 4.74 1.14
N LEU A 79 -1.16 4.66 0.30
CA LEU A 79 -2.25 3.70 0.43
C LEU A 79 -1.79 2.25 0.20
N ILE A 80 -0.91 2.00 -0.78
CA ILE A 80 -0.35 0.67 -1.00
C ILE A 80 0.43 0.21 0.24
N VAL A 81 1.30 1.07 0.80
CA VAL A 81 2.05 0.75 2.02
C VAL A 81 1.09 0.42 3.17
N TYR A 82 0.06 1.24 3.36
CA TYR A 82 -0.96 1.02 4.39
C TYR A 82 -1.68 -0.32 4.25
N CYS A 83 -2.08 -0.66 3.02
CA CYS A 83 -2.71 -1.94 2.72
C CYS A 83 -1.79 -3.12 3.02
N LEU A 84 -0.50 -3.00 2.70
CA LEU A 84 0.49 -4.05 2.98
C LEU A 84 0.72 -4.21 4.49
N ASP A 85 0.77 -3.12 5.25
CA ASP A 85 0.90 -3.16 6.71
C ASP A 85 -0.27 -3.91 7.35
N ILE A 86 -1.51 -3.66 6.88
CA ILE A 86 -2.72 -4.38 7.32
C ILE A 86 -2.59 -5.88 7.03
N ILE A 87 -2.13 -6.24 5.83
CA ILE A 87 -1.96 -7.65 5.46
C ILE A 87 -0.91 -8.32 6.33
N GLU A 88 0.18 -7.65 6.67
CA GLU A 88 1.20 -8.21 7.56
C GLU A 88 0.71 -8.39 8.99
N ASP A 89 -0.06 -7.44 9.48
CA ASP A 89 -0.71 -7.52 10.78
C ASP A 89 -1.62 -8.76 10.86
N VAL A 90 -2.45 -8.98 9.82
CA VAL A 90 -3.27 -10.20 9.70
C VAL A 90 -2.41 -11.46 9.56
N ALA A 91 -1.37 -11.42 8.72
CA ALA A 91 -0.46 -12.55 8.51
C ALA A 91 0.22 -12.99 9.82
N SER A 92 0.56 -12.04 10.68
CA SER A 92 1.22 -12.30 11.97
C SER A 92 0.34 -13.08 12.95
N ARG A 93 -0.99 -13.00 12.79
CA ARG A 93 -1.99 -13.70 13.62
C ARG A 93 -2.31 -15.12 13.12
N ILE A 94 -1.93 -15.46 11.89
CA ILE A 94 -2.21 -16.78 11.30
C ILE A 94 -1.27 -17.83 11.91
N ARG A 95 -1.86 -18.91 12.44
CA ARG A 95 -1.08 -20.07 12.90
C ARG A 95 -0.68 -20.97 11.74
N GLY A 96 0.61 -21.25 11.63
CA GLY A 96 1.18 -22.16 10.61
C GLY A 96 1.51 -21.45 9.29
N PRO A 97 1.69 -22.21 8.18
CA PRO A 97 2.06 -21.63 6.89
C PRO A 97 0.99 -20.64 6.40
N VAL A 98 1.44 -19.43 6.04
CA VAL A 98 0.63 -18.36 5.48
C VAL A 98 0.51 -18.56 3.97
N SER A 99 -0.71 -18.44 3.45
CA SER A 99 -1.01 -18.43 2.01
C SER A 99 -1.98 -17.30 1.70
N ALA A 100 -2.02 -16.86 0.44
CA ALA A 100 -2.95 -15.82 0.00
C ALA A 100 -4.42 -16.18 0.32
N ALA A 101 -4.81 -17.44 0.17
CA ALA A 101 -6.15 -17.92 0.51
C ALA A 101 -6.48 -17.76 2.01
N LYS A 102 -5.53 -18.12 2.89
CA LYS A 102 -5.72 -17.96 4.34
C LYS A 102 -5.76 -16.49 4.77
N LEU A 103 -5.00 -15.62 4.11
CA LEU A 103 -5.06 -14.18 4.37
C LEU A 103 -6.45 -13.63 4.03
N THR A 104 -6.98 -13.96 2.84
CA THR A 104 -8.32 -13.54 2.43
C THR A 104 -9.39 -14.03 3.41
N GLU A 105 -9.31 -15.29 3.87
CA GLU A 105 -10.24 -15.85 4.84
C GLU A 105 -10.15 -15.14 6.21
N ALA A 106 -8.94 -14.91 6.71
CA ALA A 106 -8.71 -14.20 7.97
C ALA A 106 -9.22 -12.75 7.92
N MET A 107 -8.92 -12.02 6.84
CA MET A 107 -9.43 -10.65 6.64
C MET A 107 -10.95 -10.62 6.57
N LYS A 108 -11.58 -11.59 5.89
CA LYS A 108 -13.05 -11.69 5.83
C LYS A 108 -13.64 -11.91 7.23
N LYS A 109 -13.04 -12.78 8.02
CA LYS A 109 -13.49 -13.03 9.39
C LYS A 109 -13.36 -11.79 10.28
N GLU A 110 -12.20 -11.11 10.24
CA GLU A 110 -11.98 -9.84 10.97
C GLU A 110 -12.92 -8.73 10.50
N PHE A 111 -13.37 -8.76 9.23
CA PHE A 111 -14.39 -7.85 8.72
C PHE A 111 -15.75 -8.02 9.40
N GLU A 112 -16.16 -9.26 9.65
CA GLU A 112 -17.47 -9.63 10.20
C GLU A 112 -17.59 -9.36 11.71
N GLU A 113 -16.48 -9.26 12.45
CA GLU A 113 -16.43 -9.18 13.93
C GLU A 113 -16.35 -7.74 14.51
N GLN A 114 -16.57 -6.68 13.70
CA GLN A 114 -16.22 -5.25 13.89
C GLN A 114 -16.14 -4.61 15.30
N TYR A 115 -14.99 -3.96 15.56
CA TYR A 115 -14.81 -2.58 16.07
C TYR A 115 -13.57 -1.98 15.34
N ASP A 116 -13.57 -0.69 14.97
CA ASP A 116 -12.48 0.05 14.28
C ASP A 116 -11.72 -0.72 13.18
N ASN A 117 -12.43 -0.96 12.07
CA ASN A 117 -11.99 -1.96 11.11
C ASN A 117 -11.05 -1.43 10.01
N GLN A 118 -9.75 -1.63 10.17
CA GLN A 118 -8.76 -1.35 9.12
C GLN A 118 -9.01 -2.17 7.84
N ILE A 119 -9.67 -3.34 7.93
CA ILE A 119 -10.06 -4.13 6.75
C ILE A 119 -11.11 -3.39 5.89
N TYR A 120 -11.96 -2.56 6.49
CA TYR A 120 -12.86 -1.71 5.71
C TYR A 120 -12.07 -0.70 4.87
N GLN A 121 -11.09 -0.03 5.47
CA GLN A 121 -10.22 0.92 4.78
C GLN A 121 -9.36 0.22 3.72
N PHE A 122 -8.90 -1.01 3.98
CA PHE A 122 -8.26 -1.86 2.99
C PHE A 122 -9.18 -2.10 1.79
N GLN A 123 -10.39 -2.61 2.00
CA GLN A 123 -11.36 -2.86 0.92
C GLN A 123 -11.68 -1.59 0.14
N TRP A 124 -11.77 -0.45 0.84
CA TRP A 124 -11.99 0.84 0.22
C TRP A 124 -10.84 1.25 -0.69
N ALA A 125 -9.59 1.17 -0.21
CA ALA A 125 -8.40 1.50 -1.00
C ALA A 125 -8.23 0.58 -2.22
N MET A 126 -8.60 -0.69 -2.09
CA MET A 126 -8.57 -1.70 -3.16
C MET A 126 -9.58 -1.44 -4.31
N ARG A 127 -10.41 -0.39 -4.21
CA ARG A 127 -11.24 0.09 -5.33
C ARG A 127 -10.42 0.87 -6.37
N ASN A 128 -9.30 1.48 -5.97
CA ASN A 128 -8.39 2.15 -6.92
C ASN A 128 -7.55 1.10 -7.67
N GLU A 129 -7.50 1.19 -8.99
CA GLU A 129 -6.89 0.17 -9.84
C GLU A 129 -5.38 -0.02 -9.57
N ALA A 130 -4.63 1.08 -9.48
CA ALA A 130 -3.19 1.06 -9.21
C ALA A 130 -2.89 0.45 -7.84
N VAL A 131 -3.67 0.82 -6.81
CA VAL A 131 -3.53 0.27 -5.46
C VAL A 131 -3.85 -1.23 -5.46
N ARG A 132 -4.96 -1.62 -6.08
CA ARG A 132 -5.43 -3.01 -6.14
C ARG A 132 -4.40 -3.91 -6.81
N GLU A 133 -3.91 -3.52 -7.98
CA GLU A 133 -2.94 -4.32 -8.74
C GLU A 133 -1.62 -4.43 -7.97
N ALA A 134 -1.09 -3.32 -7.45
CA ALA A 134 0.13 -3.32 -6.65
C ALA A 134 0.04 -4.28 -5.46
N VAL A 135 -1.01 -4.16 -4.65
CA VAL A 135 -1.20 -4.99 -3.46
C VAL A 135 -1.40 -6.46 -3.84
N THR A 136 -2.19 -6.74 -4.88
CA THR A 136 -2.44 -8.10 -5.34
C THR A 136 -1.15 -8.77 -5.82
N ASN A 137 -0.37 -8.10 -6.66
CA ASN A 137 0.92 -8.60 -7.15
C ASN A 137 1.88 -8.86 -5.98
N ALA A 138 1.97 -7.92 -5.02
CA ALA A 138 2.82 -8.06 -3.84
C ALA A 138 2.45 -9.29 -3.00
N VAL A 139 1.16 -9.52 -2.77
CA VAL A 139 0.66 -10.67 -2.00
C VAL A 139 0.92 -11.98 -2.74
N ILE A 140 0.62 -12.06 -4.03
CA ILE A 140 0.83 -13.27 -4.85
C ILE A 140 2.32 -13.60 -4.92
N ASN A 141 3.18 -12.61 -5.16
CA ASN A 141 4.62 -12.82 -5.23
C ASN A 141 5.20 -13.35 -3.92
N ARG A 142 4.58 -13.02 -2.77
CA ARG A 142 5.03 -13.45 -1.45
C ARG A 142 4.41 -14.77 -0.98
N TRP A 143 3.12 -14.98 -1.22
CA TRP A 143 2.32 -16.06 -0.64
C TRP A 143 1.41 -16.80 -1.62
N GLY A 144 1.55 -16.59 -2.93
CA GLY A 144 0.77 -17.25 -3.98
C GLY A 144 1.12 -18.72 -4.25
N LYS A 145 1.75 -19.40 -3.29
CA LYS A 145 2.11 -20.82 -3.36
C LYS A 145 1.11 -21.70 -2.63
#